data_AF-A0A7V8YFD8-F1
#
_entry.id   AF-A0A7V8YFD8-F1
#
_cell.length_a   1.000
_cell.length_b   1.000
_cell.length_c   1.000
_cell.angle_alpha   90.00
_cell.angle_beta   90.00
_cell.angle_gamma   90.00
#
_symmetry.space_group_name_H-M   'P 1'
#
loop_
_entity.id
_entity.type
_entity.pdbx_description
1 polymer ?
#
loop_
_entity_poly.entity_id
_entity_poly.type
_entity_poly.pdbx_seq_one_letter_code
_entity_poly.pdbx_strand_id
1 'polypeptide(L)'
;MIVRLDEPLARHTAIRTGGLCGAFVVVESVDELAEVTAQCRAADWKWSLLGHGTRTVYRDGAWPGAVVRLGAAFAEVSEGWRVGAAVPVPALVARAAEKGCAGIEDFAATAGSFGASLALDDGWDDVVADVEVLHRNKVVAMPLAEARKGKVILGATLALKDAEPDAVRRRVDRALAATSRTKASSWYAVPGKQSLREVFASVLLPRVRLREVAIPSTAPELLVNLGGGTAADLLLLHRSAVERVKSTRGIELDSRVLWAGGAS
;
A
#
# COMPACT_ATOMS: atom_id res chain seq x y z
N MET A 1 17.08 10.60 12.36
CA MET A 1 16.98 10.55 10.89
C MET A 1 18.13 9.75 10.27
N ILE A 2 17.83 8.85 9.33
CA ILE A 2 18.82 8.13 8.50
C ILE A 2 18.67 8.60 7.05
N VAL A 3 19.79 8.91 6.38
CA VAL A 3 19.81 9.35 4.97
C VAL A 3 20.75 8.45 4.16
N ARG A 4 20.29 8.00 2.98
CA ARG A 4 21.08 7.23 2.03
C ARG A 4 20.96 7.87 0.65
N LEU A 5 22.09 8.28 0.07
CA LEU A 5 22.13 8.84 -1.28
C LEU A 5 22.19 7.72 -2.31
N ASP A 6 21.65 7.97 -3.49
CA ASP A 6 21.68 7.03 -4.62
C ASP A 6 21.19 5.62 -4.25
N GLU A 7 20.18 5.53 -3.38
CA GLU A 7 19.69 4.25 -2.88
C GLU A 7 18.75 3.60 -3.93
N PRO A 8 18.99 2.32 -4.30
CA PRO A 8 18.11 1.59 -5.22
C PRO A 8 16.71 1.36 -4.64
N LEU A 9 15.68 1.92 -5.27
CA LEU A 9 14.28 1.79 -4.82
C LEU A 9 13.75 0.35 -4.93
N ALA A 10 14.36 -0.47 -5.79
CA ALA A 10 14.11 -1.91 -5.85
C ALA A 10 14.32 -2.65 -4.51
N ARG A 11 15.13 -2.10 -3.58
CA ARG A 11 15.30 -2.69 -2.23
C ARG A 11 14.14 -2.38 -1.28
N HIS A 12 13.26 -1.47 -1.68
CA HIS A 12 12.26 -0.86 -0.81
C HIS A 12 10.81 -1.10 -1.26
N THR A 13 10.61 -1.80 -2.38
CA THR A 13 9.30 -2.20 -2.93
C THR A 13 9.14 -3.73 -2.93
N ALA A 14 7.91 -4.22 -2.81
CA ALA A 14 7.63 -5.65 -2.81
C ALA A 14 7.98 -6.33 -4.14
N ILE A 15 7.81 -5.60 -5.26
CA ILE A 15 8.06 -6.11 -6.62
C ILE A 15 9.52 -6.02 -7.05
N ARG A 16 10.36 -5.39 -6.23
CA ARG A 16 11.81 -5.23 -6.45
C ARG A 16 12.18 -4.60 -7.79
N THR A 17 11.47 -3.54 -8.15
CA THR A 17 11.80 -2.68 -9.29
C THR A 17 11.96 -1.23 -8.83
N GLY A 18 12.58 -0.41 -9.68
CA GLY A 18 12.84 1.00 -9.42
C GLY A 18 14.32 1.33 -9.44
N GLY A 19 14.66 2.44 -10.11
CA GLY A 19 16.01 2.97 -10.17
C GLY A 19 16.49 3.58 -8.84
N LEU A 20 17.58 4.35 -8.93
CA LEU A 20 18.13 5.07 -7.77
C LEU A 20 17.24 6.27 -7.42
N CYS A 21 17.16 6.61 -6.14
CA CYS A 21 16.61 7.91 -5.71
C CYS A 21 17.74 8.84 -5.28
N GLY A 22 17.53 10.15 -5.41
CA GLY A 22 18.49 11.15 -4.93
C GLY A 22 18.77 11.01 -3.44
N ALA A 23 17.72 10.79 -2.63
CA ALA A 23 17.88 10.43 -1.23
C ALA A 23 16.77 9.49 -0.75
N PHE A 24 17.12 8.44 -0.03
CA PHE A 24 16.21 7.64 0.77
C PHE A 24 16.34 8.06 2.24
N VAL A 25 15.25 8.53 2.83
CA VAL A 25 15.26 9.13 4.16
C VAL A 25 14.31 8.38 5.08
N VAL A 26 14.82 7.91 6.23
CA VAL A 26 13.99 7.34 7.30
C VAL A 26 13.90 8.37 8.42
N VAL A 27 12.67 8.76 8.74
CA VAL A 27 12.36 9.74 9.79
C VAL A 27 11.77 9.05 11.01
N GLU A 28 12.23 9.46 12.19
CA GLU A 28 11.81 8.93 13.50
C GLU A 28 11.02 9.96 14.33
N SER A 29 10.68 11.11 13.74
CA SER A 29 9.81 12.10 14.38
C SER A 29 9.06 12.95 13.36
N VAL A 30 8.02 13.63 13.85
CA VAL A 30 7.24 14.59 13.04
C VAL A 30 8.08 15.78 12.61
N ASP A 31 9.01 16.23 13.47
CA ASP A 31 9.90 17.34 13.18
C ASP A 31 10.88 16.97 12.06
N GLU A 32 11.47 15.77 12.11
CA GLU A 32 12.32 15.25 11.03
C GLU A 32 11.55 15.16 9.70
N LEU A 33 10.31 14.69 9.73
CA LEU A 33 9.45 14.65 8.55
C LEU A 33 9.18 16.07 8.00
N ALA A 34 8.83 17.02 8.87
CA ALA A 34 8.58 18.40 8.48
C ALA A 34 9.83 19.04 7.86
N GLU A 35 10.99 18.83 8.48
CA GLU A 35 12.29 19.29 8.00
C GLU A 35 12.59 18.75 6.60
N VAL A 36 12.51 17.42 6.39
CA VAL A 36 12.79 16.79 5.10
C VAL A 36 11.86 17.31 4.01
N THR A 37 10.55 17.43 4.29
CA THR A 37 9.62 17.96 3.28
C THR A 37 9.86 19.45 2.99
N ALA A 38 10.32 20.23 3.97
CA ALA A 38 10.67 21.63 3.76
C ALA A 38 11.94 21.78 2.93
N GLN A 39 12.98 20.98 3.22
CA GLN A 39 14.21 20.94 2.43
C GLN A 39 13.95 20.52 0.98
N CYS A 40 13.11 19.51 0.76
CA CYS A 40 12.74 19.09 -0.60
C CYS A 40 12.05 20.23 -1.36
N ARG A 41 11.14 20.99 -0.72
CA ARG A 41 10.48 22.15 -1.36
C ARG A 41 11.48 23.26 -1.68
N ALA A 42 12.39 23.58 -0.76
CA ALA A 42 13.41 24.61 -0.95
C ALA A 42 14.39 24.26 -2.08
N ALA A 43 14.69 22.98 -2.26
CA ALA A 43 15.59 22.47 -3.30
C ALA A 43 14.90 22.14 -4.64
N ASP A 44 13.58 22.36 -4.76
CA ASP A 44 12.75 21.89 -5.88
C ASP A 44 12.89 20.37 -6.17
N TRP A 45 13.10 19.59 -5.11
CA TRP A 45 13.16 18.13 -5.18
C TRP A 45 11.77 17.52 -5.08
N LYS A 46 11.48 16.56 -5.97
CA LYS A 46 10.30 15.71 -5.82
C LYS A 46 10.48 14.87 -4.57
N TRP A 47 9.40 14.71 -3.80
CA TRP A 47 9.42 13.75 -2.71
C TRP A 47 8.15 12.91 -2.67
N SER A 48 8.28 11.68 -2.17
CA SER A 48 7.16 10.76 -1.96
C SER A 48 7.31 10.06 -0.61
N LEU A 49 6.18 9.79 0.04
CA LEU A 49 6.15 8.94 1.23
C LEU A 49 5.96 7.48 0.81
N LEU A 50 6.85 6.59 1.25
CA LEU A 50 6.82 5.17 0.96
C LEU A 50 6.64 4.37 2.24
N GLY A 51 5.51 3.66 2.32
CA GLY A 51 5.28 2.63 3.32
C GLY A 51 6.12 1.37 3.05
N HIS A 52 5.50 0.19 3.19
CA HIS A 52 6.13 -1.09 2.85
C HIS A 52 6.27 -1.36 1.34
N GLY A 53 5.80 -0.45 0.47
CA GLY A 53 5.98 -0.55 -0.99
C GLY A 53 5.26 -1.73 -1.65
N THR A 54 4.11 -2.15 -1.11
CA THR A 54 3.32 -3.30 -1.61
C THR A 54 2.47 -2.99 -2.85
N ARG A 55 2.12 -1.71 -3.05
CA ARG A 55 1.38 -1.20 -4.22
C ARG A 55 2.09 -0.04 -4.94
N THR A 56 3.40 0.11 -4.73
CA THR A 56 4.19 1.15 -5.38
C THR A 56 5.17 0.53 -6.35
N VAL A 57 5.18 1.03 -7.58
CA VAL A 57 6.15 0.65 -8.62
C VAL A 57 6.87 1.92 -9.06
N TYR A 58 8.13 2.04 -8.67
CA TYR A 58 8.99 3.10 -9.19
C TYR A 58 9.48 2.74 -10.59
N ARG A 59 9.53 3.71 -11.49
CA ARG A 59 10.11 3.53 -12.84
C ARG A 59 11.60 3.18 -12.75
N ASP A 60 12.12 2.59 -13.83
CA ASP A 60 13.50 2.10 -13.89
C ASP A 60 14.53 3.23 -13.87
N GLY A 61 14.14 4.43 -14.32
CA GLY A 61 14.97 5.64 -14.24
C GLY A 61 15.12 6.17 -12.81
N ALA A 62 16.03 7.14 -12.65
CA ALA A 62 16.27 7.77 -11.35
C ALA A 62 15.05 8.57 -10.87
N TRP A 63 14.75 8.49 -9.57
CA TRP A 63 13.78 9.37 -8.91
C TRP A 63 14.46 10.70 -8.53
N PRO A 64 14.01 11.84 -9.10
CA PRO A 64 14.69 13.13 -8.97
C PRO A 64 14.32 13.82 -7.65
N GLY A 65 14.72 13.23 -6.54
CA GLY A 65 14.59 13.79 -5.20
C GLY A 65 14.52 12.73 -4.10
N ALA A 66 13.70 12.97 -3.08
CA ALA A 66 13.67 12.16 -1.87
C ALA A 66 12.55 11.10 -1.87
N VAL A 67 12.83 9.92 -1.33
CA VAL A 67 11.82 8.96 -0.90
C VAL A 67 11.90 8.86 0.61
N VAL A 68 10.81 9.25 1.27
CA VAL A 68 10.72 9.32 2.74
C VAL A 68 10.00 8.08 3.26
N ARG A 69 10.49 7.51 4.35
CA ARG A 69 9.87 6.40 5.06
C ARG A 69 9.71 6.75 6.53
N LEU A 70 8.54 6.45 7.08
CA LEU A 70 8.30 6.54 8.51
C LEU A 70 8.99 5.38 9.23
N GLY A 71 9.78 5.71 10.25
CA GLY A 71 10.56 4.78 11.06
C GLY A 71 9.78 4.11 12.19
N ALA A 72 10.51 3.54 13.14
CA ALA A 72 9.95 2.76 14.25
C ALA A 72 9.07 3.61 15.17
N ALA A 73 9.37 4.91 15.34
CA ALA A 73 8.54 5.82 16.12
C ALA A 73 7.10 5.97 15.61
N PHE A 74 6.85 5.61 14.33
CA PHE A 74 5.52 5.61 13.72
C PHE A 74 4.91 4.20 13.66
N ALA A 75 5.54 3.20 14.26
CA ALA A 75 5.10 1.79 14.28
C ALA A 75 4.53 1.37 15.63
N GLU A 76 3.97 2.32 16.39
CA GLU A 76 3.39 2.08 17.71
C GLU A 76 1.88 1.84 17.67
N VAL A 77 1.39 1.04 18.63
CA VAL A 77 -0.04 0.82 18.89
C VAL A 77 -0.27 1.06 20.38
N SER A 78 -1.06 2.07 20.72
CA SER A 78 -1.41 2.37 22.11
C SER A 78 -2.48 1.41 22.65
N GLU A 79 -2.72 1.45 23.96
CA GLU A 79 -3.83 0.69 24.59
C GLU A 79 -5.22 1.14 24.10
N GLY A 80 -5.37 2.42 23.73
CA GLY A 80 -6.61 2.99 23.18
C GLY A 80 -6.72 2.88 21.66
N TRP A 81 -5.98 1.98 21.02
CA TRP A 81 -5.99 1.77 19.57
C TRP A 81 -5.66 3.02 18.73
N ARG A 82 -4.80 3.89 19.25
CA ARG A 82 -4.06 4.85 18.43
C ARG A 82 -2.96 4.06 17.71
N VAL A 83 -3.08 3.95 16.40
CA VAL A 83 -2.19 3.14 15.55
C VAL A 83 -1.35 4.07 14.68
N GLY A 84 -0.03 3.95 14.78
CA GLY A 84 0.90 4.68 13.94
C GLY A 84 0.89 4.22 12.48
N ALA A 85 1.18 5.14 11.56
CA ALA A 85 1.10 4.89 10.13
C ALA A 85 2.09 3.83 9.60
N ALA A 86 3.20 3.57 10.30
CA ALA A 86 4.18 2.57 9.88
C ALA A 86 3.85 1.14 10.36
N VAL A 87 2.83 0.97 11.21
CA VAL A 87 2.42 -0.36 11.71
C VAL A 87 2.05 -1.28 10.54
N PRO A 88 2.62 -2.49 10.44
CA PRO A 88 2.18 -3.48 9.46
C PRO A 88 0.74 -3.92 9.75
N VAL A 89 -0.15 -3.86 8.75
CA VAL A 89 -1.57 -4.20 8.93
C VAL A 89 -1.79 -5.62 9.47
N PRO A 90 -1.10 -6.68 8.98
CA PRO A 90 -1.29 -8.03 9.52
C PRO A 90 -0.89 -8.12 11.00
N ALA A 91 0.14 -7.38 11.42
CA ALA A 91 0.57 -7.33 12.82
C ALA A 91 -0.46 -6.61 13.70
N LEU A 92 -1.08 -5.54 13.18
CA LEU A 92 -2.18 -4.86 13.87
C LEU A 92 -3.38 -5.80 14.09
N VAL A 93 -3.78 -6.54 13.06
CA VAL A 93 -4.90 -7.50 13.15
C VAL A 93 -4.59 -8.62 14.13
N ALA A 94 -3.37 -9.16 14.11
CA ALA A 94 -2.94 -10.17 15.08
C ALA A 94 -2.99 -9.65 16.52
N ARG A 95 -2.49 -8.44 16.78
CA ARG A 95 -2.53 -7.80 18.10
C ARG A 95 -3.96 -7.55 18.59
N ALA A 96 -4.88 -7.16 17.70
CA ALA A 96 -6.29 -7.01 18.02
C ALA A 96 -6.92 -8.35 18.39
N ALA A 97 -6.65 -9.41 17.64
CA ALA A 97 -7.14 -10.76 17.95
C ALA A 97 -6.62 -11.29 19.30
N GLU A 98 -5.35 -11.05 19.63
CA GLU A 98 -4.77 -11.41 20.93
C GLU A 98 -5.47 -10.71 22.11
N LYS A 99 -5.85 -9.44 21.92
CA LYS A 99 -6.55 -8.64 22.92
C LYS A 99 -8.07 -8.84 22.93
N GLY A 100 -8.61 -9.70 22.06
CA GLY A 100 -10.06 -9.87 21.93
C GLY A 100 -10.77 -8.66 21.34
N CYS A 101 -10.09 -7.83 20.56
CA CYS A 101 -10.68 -6.67 19.89
C CYS A 101 -11.07 -7.02 18.44
N ALA A 102 -12.36 -6.96 18.15
CA ALA A 102 -12.96 -7.23 16.85
C ALA A 102 -13.19 -5.94 16.04
N GLY A 103 -13.45 -6.10 14.73
CA GLY A 103 -13.80 -5.04 13.78
C GLY A 103 -12.81 -4.88 12.62
N ILE A 104 -11.67 -5.56 12.65
CA ILE A 104 -10.60 -5.43 11.64
C ILE A 104 -10.13 -6.78 11.07
N GLU A 105 -10.85 -7.87 11.33
CA GLU A 105 -10.45 -9.22 10.95
C GLU A 105 -10.29 -9.38 9.43
N ASP A 106 -11.14 -8.69 8.64
CA ASP A 106 -11.11 -8.73 7.17
C ASP A 106 -9.84 -8.10 6.57
N PHE A 107 -9.09 -7.31 7.35
CA PHE A 107 -7.83 -6.72 6.91
C PHE A 107 -6.62 -7.65 7.08
N ALA A 108 -6.79 -8.87 7.62
CA ALA A 108 -5.69 -9.79 7.94
C ALA A 108 -4.73 -10.05 6.76
N ALA A 109 -5.24 -10.07 5.53
CA ALA A 109 -4.46 -10.27 4.31
C ALA A 109 -4.00 -8.96 3.62
N THR A 110 -4.31 -7.80 4.19
CA THR A 110 -3.89 -6.50 3.65
C THR A 110 -2.39 -6.35 3.83
N ALA A 111 -1.65 -6.37 2.73
CA ALA A 111 -0.21 -6.21 2.76
C ALA A 111 0.18 -4.73 2.82
N GLY A 112 0.99 -4.37 3.81
CA GLY A 112 1.66 -3.08 3.87
C GLY A 112 1.47 -2.36 5.20
N SER A 113 1.76 -1.07 5.20
CA SER A 113 1.68 -0.21 6.38
C SER A 113 0.28 0.39 6.52
N PHE A 114 -0.17 0.56 7.76
CA PHE A 114 -1.49 1.09 8.10
C PHE A 114 -1.77 2.46 7.46
N GLY A 115 -0.82 3.40 7.51
CA GLY A 115 -1.01 4.71 6.87
C GLY A 115 -1.19 4.62 5.35
N ALA A 116 -0.54 3.64 4.70
CA ALA A 116 -0.71 3.42 3.26
C ALA A 116 -2.06 2.78 2.95
N SER A 117 -2.56 1.86 3.80
CA SER A 117 -3.88 1.26 3.60
C SER A 117 -5.02 2.26 3.82
N LEU A 118 -4.82 3.23 4.72
CA LEU A 118 -5.74 4.38 4.86
C LEU A 118 -5.74 5.25 3.60
N ALA A 119 -4.55 5.61 3.10
CA ALA A 119 -4.39 6.48 1.92
C ALA A 119 -4.93 5.86 0.62
N LEU A 120 -4.85 4.54 0.46
CA LEU A 120 -5.19 3.79 -0.75
C LEU A 120 -6.59 3.18 -0.75
N ASP A 121 -7.42 3.60 0.20
CA ASP A 121 -8.81 3.19 0.34
C ASP A 121 -9.01 1.66 0.36
N ASP A 122 -8.49 1.04 1.43
CA ASP A 122 -8.71 -0.38 1.67
C ASP A 122 -10.02 -0.68 2.42
N GLY A 123 -10.87 0.32 2.69
CA GLY A 123 -12.19 0.13 3.32
C GLY A 123 -12.22 0.29 4.85
N TRP A 124 -11.34 1.14 5.40
CA TRP A 124 -11.23 1.39 6.85
C TRP A 124 -12.30 2.33 7.45
N ASP A 125 -13.18 2.84 6.60
CA ASP A 125 -14.08 3.96 6.88
C ASP A 125 -15.02 3.74 8.07
N ASP A 126 -15.47 2.50 8.31
CA ASP A 126 -16.39 2.17 9.40
C ASP A 126 -15.71 1.99 10.76
N VAL A 127 -14.37 1.96 10.80
CA VAL A 127 -13.60 1.62 12.02
C VAL A 127 -12.70 2.77 12.47
N VAL A 128 -12.37 3.70 11.57
CA VAL A 128 -11.51 4.85 11.89
C VAL A 128 -12.33 5.99 12.48
N ALA A 129 -11.98 6.40 13.71
CA ALA A 129 -12.63 7.53 14.38
C ALA A 129 -12.04 8.87 13.92
N ASP A 130 -10.72 9.01 13.98
CA ASP A 130 -9.98 10.20 13.54
C ASP A 130 -8.63 9.80 12.95
N VAL A 131 -8.16 10.61 12.00
CA VAL A 131 -6.87 10.42 11.33
C VAL A 131 -5.97 11.60 11.63
N GLU A 132 -4.75 11.30 12.06
CA GLU A 132 -3.73 12.30 12.27
C GLU A 132 -2.90 12.47 11.01
N VAL A 133 -2.76 13.73 10.59
CA VAL A 133 -1.97 14.07 9.41
C VAL A 133 -1.00 15.19 9.70
N LEU A 134 0.11 15.21 8.96
CA LEU A 134 0.95 16.40 8.86
C LEU A 134 0.31 17.38 7.87
N HIS A 135 -0.13 18.54 8.37
CA HIS A 135 -0.64 19.64 7.56
C HIS A 135 0.04 20.95 7.96
N ARG A 136 0.70 21.62 7.01
CA ARG A 136 1.42 22.89 7.25
C ARG A 136 2.38 22.80 8.46
N ASN A 137 3.17 21.73 8.53
CA ASN A 137 4.13 21.44 9.60
C ASN A 137 3.51 21.30 11.00
N LYS A 138 2.21 20.99 11.08
CA LYS A 138 1.52 20.68 12.34
C LYS A 138 0.79 19.35 12.22
N VAL A 139 0.73 18.62 13.34
CA VAL A 139 -0.15 17.46 13.46
C VAL A 139 -1.57 17.97 13.68
N VAL A 140 -2.49 17.52 12.85
CA VAL A 140 -3.90 17.84 12.98
C VAL A 140 -4.73 16.57 12.81
N ALA A 141 -5.78 16.44 13.60
CA ALA A 141 -6.78 15.39 13.44
C ALA A 141 -7.83 15.83 12.41
N MET A 142 -8.23 14.92 11.53
CA MET A 142 -9.31 15.15 10.56
C MET A 142 -10.01 13.84 10.17
N PRO A 143 -11.20 13.91 9.56
CA PRO A 143 -11.86 12.73 9.01
C PRO A 143 -11.02 12.04 7.93
N LEU A 144 -11.13 10.71 7.83
CA LEU A 144 -10.39 9.89 6.85
C LEU A 144 -10.58 10.36 5.41
N ALA A 145 -11.79 10.74 5.03
CA ALA A 145 -12.10 11.27 3.70
C ALA A 145 -11.30 12.53 3.35
N GLU A 146 -11.01 13.39 4.33
CA GLU A 146 -10.19 14.59 4.12
C GLU A 146 -8.69 14.26 4.12
N ALA A 147 -8.26 13.34 4.98
CA ALA A 147 -6.88 12.87 5.02
C ALA A 147 -6.42 12.25 3.68
N ARG A 148 -7.31 11.53 2.99
CA ARG A 148 -7.05 10.92 1.67
C ARG A 148 -6.78 11.94 0.55
N LYS A 149 -7.09 13.23 0.74
CA LYS A 149 -6.85 14.29 -0.26
C LYS A 149 -5.39 14.76 -0.28
N GLY A 150 -4.46 13.82 -0.41
CA GLY A 150 -3.02 14.08 -0.57
C GLY A 150 -2.30 14.55 0.69
N LYS A 151 -2.84 14.27 1.89
CA LYS A 151 -2.15 14.58 3.16
C LYS A 151 -1.21 13.44 3.55
N VAL A 152 -0.21 13.75 4.38
CA VAL A 152 0.66 12.73 4.98
C VAL A 152 -0.01 12.19 6.23
N ILE A 153 -0.47 10.95 6.16
CA ILE A 153 -1.07 10.23 7.30
C ILE A 153 0.03 9.76 8.25
N LEU A 154 -0.09 10.12 9.52
CA LEU A 154 0.85 9.76 10.60
C LEU A 154 0.30 8.64 11.49
N GLY A 155 -1.01 8.47 11.54
CA GLY A 155 -1.71 7.44 12.31
C GLY A 155 -3.21 7.69 12.33
N ALA A 156 -3.93 6.82 13.03
CA ALA A 156 -5.36 6.98 13.27
C ALA A 156 -5.79 6.28 14.56
N THR A 157 -6.91 6.72 15.13
CA THR A 157 -7.58 6.04 16.24
C THR A 157 -8.64 5.09 15.71
N LEU A 158 -8.60 3.82 16.13
CA LEU A 158 -9.58 2.81 15.73
C LEU A 158 -10.65 2.59 16.82
N ALA A 159 -11.91 2.50 16.40
CA ALA A 159 -13.04 2.12 17.23
C ALA A 159 -13.27 0.61 17.15
N LEU A 160 -12.46 -0.16 17.88
CA LEU A 160 -12.62 -1.62 17.96
C LEU A 160 -13.66 -2.02 19.01
N LYS A 161 -14.19 -3.24 18.88
CA LYS A 161 -15.21 -3.78 19.78
C LYS A 161 -14.65 -4.93 20.59
N ASP A 162 -14.89 -4.95 21.89
CA ASP A 162 -14.53 -6.08 22.73
C ASP A 162 -15.30 -7.34 22.32
N ALA A 163 -14.57 -8.44 22.31
CA ALA A 163 -15.03 -9.76 21.90
C ALA A 163 -14.17 -10.86 22.57
N GLU A 164 -14.61 -12.10 22.42
CA GLU A 164 -13.86 -13.26 22.91
C GLU A 164 -12.65 -13.52 21.99
N PRO A 165 -11.40 -13.59 22.52
CA PRO A 165 -10.19 -13.73 21.70
C PRO A 165 -10.22 -14.87 20.69
N ASP A 166 -10.71 -16.05 21.07
CA ASP A 166 -10.76 -17.20 20.15
C ASP A 166 -11.80 -16.98 19.04
N ALA A 167 -12.89 -16.26 19.31
CA ALA A 167 -13.85 -15.86 18.29
C ALA A 167 -13.26 -14.90 17.27
N VAL A 168 -12.41 -13.95 17.70
CA VAL A 168 -11.70 -13.05 16.79
C VAL A 168 -10.67 -13.82 15.97
N ARG A 169 -9.87 -14.70 16.59
CA ARG A 169 -8.92 -15.57 15.89
C ARG A 169 -9.58 -16.41 14.80
N ARG A 170 -10.72 -17.07 15.11
CA ARG A 170 -11.50 -17.82 14.12
C ARG A 170 -12.00 -16.96 12.95
N ARG A 171 -12.26 -15.66 13.15
CA ARG A 171 -12.63 -14.74 12.06
C ARG A 171 -11.42 -14.36 11.23
N VAL A 172 -10.28 -14.08 11.86
CA VAL A 172 -9.01 -13.83 11.18
C VAL A 172 -8.60 -15.02 10.30
N ASP A 173 -8.67 -16.25 10.82
CA ASP A 173 -8.36 -17.47 10.05
C ASP A 173 -9.29 -17.62 8.84
N ARG A 174 -10.58 -17.32 9.00
CA ARG A 174 -11.54 -17.32 7.89
C ARG A 174 -11.23 -16.25 6.85
N ALA A 175 -10.85 -15.04 7.27
CA ALA A 175 -10.46 -13.96 6.36
C ALA A 175 -9.20 -14.35 5.56
N LEU A 176 -8.20 -14.93 6.21
CA LEU A 176 -6.99 -15.44 5.57
C LEU A 176 -7.26 -16.63 4.63
N ALA A 177 -8.19 -17.52 4.96
CA ALA A 177 -8.61 -18.57 4.03
C ALA A 177 -9.36 -18.00 2.82
N ALA A 178 -10.07 -16.88 3.00
CA ALA A 178 -10.83 -16.20 1.97
C ALA A 178 -10.00 -15.26 1.08
N THR A 179 -8.68 -15.12 1.31
CA THR A 179 -7.73 -14.16 0.67
C THR A 179 -7.80 -14.14 -0.87
N SER A 180 -8.37 -15.17 -1.48
CA SER A 180 -8.88 -15.13 -2.85
C SER A 180 -9.77 -13.92 -3.21
N ARG A 181 -10.30 -13.18 -2.23
CA ARG A 181 -11.33 -12.14 -2.38
C ARG A 181 -10.94 -10.77 -1.80
N THR A 182 -9.81 -10.64 -1.12
CA THR A 182 -9.46 -9.38 -0.46
C THR A 182 -9.01 -8.33 -1.47
N LYS A 183 -9.84 -7.29 -1.63
CA LYS A 183 -9.59 -6.16 -2.53
C LYS A 183 -8.26 -5.46 -2.22
N ALA A 184 -7.86 -5.37 -0.95
CA ALA A 184 -6.81 -4.49 -0.45
C ALA A 184 -5.41 -4.74 -1.04
N SER A 185 -5.08 -5.98 -1.40
CA SER A 185 -3.78 -6.31 -2.02
C SER A 185 -3.81 -6.27 -3.55
N SER A 186 -4.99 -6.26 -4.18
CA SER A 186 -5.12 -6.35 -5.63
C SER A 186 -4.55 -5.13 -6.36
N TRP A 187 -3.93 -5.37 -7.51
CA TRP A 187 -3.42 -4.34 -8.41
C TRP A 187 -4.51 -3.76 -9.33
N TYR A 188 -5.69 -4.37 -9.37
CA TYR A 188 -6.80 -3.97 -10.24
C TYR A 188 -8.09 -3.83 -9.42
N ALA A 189 -8.94 -2.90 -9.81
CA ALA A 189 -10.33 -2.83 -9.33
C ALA A 189 -11.26 -3.25 -10.47
N VAL A 190 -12.23 -4.10 -10.15
CA VAL A 190 -13.29 -4.50 -11.07
C VAL A 190 -14.61 -3.86 -10.66
N PRO A 191 -15.41 -3.32 -11.60
CA PRO A 191 -16.70 -2.72 -11.29
C PRO A 191 -17.71 -3.72 -10.70
N GLY A 192 -18.47 -3.24 -9.71
CA GLY A 192 -19.57 -3.99 -9.11
C GLY A 192 -19.13 -5.14 -8.21
N LYS A 193 -19.88 -6.26 -8.26
CA LYS A 193 -19.66 -7.45 -7.42
C LYS A 193 -18.93 -8.59 -8.15
N GLN A 194 -18.29 -8.29 -9.28
CA GLN A 194 -17.61 -9.30 -10.10
C GLN A 194 -16.35 -9.81 -9.42
N SER A 195 -16.00 -11.07 -9.70
CA SER A 195 -14.74 -11.66 -9.27
C SER A 195 -13.64 -11.34 -10.28
N LEU A 196 -12.62 -10.60 -9.84
CA LEU A 196 -11.45 -10.28 -10.68
C LEU A 196 -10.77 -11.56 -11.20
N ARG A 197 -10.71 -12.61 -10.38
CA ARG A 197 -10.14 -13.91 -10.76
C ARG A 197 -10.91 -14.58 -11.89
N GLU A 198 -12.25 -14.56 -11.82
CA GLU A 198 -13.10 -15.13 -12.87
C GLU A 198 -13.00 -14.33 -14.17
N VAL A 199 -12.96 -13.00 -14.06
CA VAL A 199 -12.73 -12.11 -15.21
C VAL A 199 -11.39 -12.45 -15.87
N PHE A 200 -10.30 -12.53 -15.10
CA PHE A 200 -8.96 -12.85 -15.62
C PHE A 200 -8.90 -14.26 -16.22
N ALA A 201 -9.51 -15.25 -15.57
CA ALA A 201 -9.59 -16.61 -16.09
C ALA A 201 -10.35 -16.67 -17.42
N SER A 202 -11.45 -15.93 -17.56
CA SER A 202 -12.27 -15.89 -18.78
C SER A 202 -11.54 -15.35 -20.00
N VAL A 203 -10.44 -14.61 -19.81
CA VAL A 203 -9.60 -14.04 -20.88
C VAL A 203 -8.19 -14.63 -20.90
N LEU A 204 -7.98 -15.78 -20.23
CA LEU A 204 -6.72 -16.53 -20.21
C LEU A 204 -5.51 -15.68 -19.77
N LEU A 205 -5.70 -14.79 -18.79
CA LEU A 205 -4.61 -13.99 -18.21
C LEU A 205 -3.73 -14.74 -17.18
N PRO A 206 -4.24 -15.66 -16.35
CA PRO A 206 -3.39 -16.43 -15.45
C PRO A 206 -2.27 -17.16 -16.21
N ARG A 207 -1.04 -17.10 -15.69
CA ARG A 207 0.20 -17.64 -16.28
C ARG A 207 0.74 -16.89 -17.50
N VAL A 208 0.13 -15.77 -17.91
CA VAL A 208 0.73 -14.91 -18.92
C VAL A 208 2.04 -14.33 -18.38
N ARG A 209 3.10 -14.47 -19.17
CA ARG A 209 4.45 -13.99 -18.87
C ARG A 209 4.90 -13.02 -19.96
N LEU A 210 5.57 -11.97 -19.55
CA LEU A 210 6.26 -11.02 -20.42
C LEU A 210 7.67 -10.84 -19.88
N ARG A 211 8.68 -11.38 -20.58
CA ARG A 211 10.08 -11.39 -20.11
C ARG A 211 10.14 -11.94 -18.67
N GLU A 212 10.70 -11.18 -17.73
CA GLU A 212 10.86 -11.59 -16.33
C GLU A 212 9.73 -11.15 -15.40
N VAL A 213 8.55 -10.81 -15.95
CA VAL A 213 7.35 -10.54 -15.16
C VAL A 213 6.18 -11.42 -15.58
N ALA A 214 5.27 -11.71 -14.67
CA ALA A 214 4.14 -12.59 -14.95
C ALA A 214 2.88 -12.27 -14.12
N ILE A 215 1.75 -12.77 -14.61
CA ILE A 215 0.50 -12.92 -13.85
C ILE A 215 0.52 -14.34 -13.25
N PRO A 216 0.68 -14.52 -11.93
CA PRO A 216 0.75 -15.84 -11.33
C PRO A 216 -0.63 -16.52 -11.36
N SER A 217 -0.69 -17.85 -11.46
CA SER A 217 -1.98 -18.55 -11.45
C SER A 217 -2.66 -18.59 -10.07
N THR A 218 -1.89 -18.49 -8.99
CA THR A 218 -2.40 -18.57 -7.61
C THR A 218 -3.01 -17.26 -7.12
N ALA A 219 -2.58 -16.13 -7.68
CA ALA A 219 -3.03 -14.79 -7.33
C ALA A 219 -3.03 -13.88 -8.58
N PRO A 220 -3.88 -14.16 -9.58
CA PRO A 220 -3.87 -13.41 -10.85
C PRO A 220 -4.25 -11.93 -10.69
N GLU A 221 -4.77 -11.54 -9.53
CA GLU A 221 -4.99 -10.15 -9.11
C GLU A 221 -3.70 -9.34 -8.86
N LEU A 222 -2.52 -9.97 -8.90
CA LEU A 222 -1.20 -9.37 -8.72
C LEU A 222 -0.33 -9.57 -9.97
N LEU A 223 0.73 -8.77 -10.09
CA LEU A 223 1.87 -9.07 -10.95
C LEU A 223 3.06 -9.50 -10.09
N VAL A 224 3.91 -10.35 -10.63
CA VAL A 224 5.14 -10.80 -9.98
C VAL A 224 6.36 -10.50 -10.85
N ASN A 225 7.47 -10.18 -10.20
CA ASN A 225 8.80 -10.11 -10.80
C ASN A 225 9.50 -11.45 -10.53
N LEU A 226 9.83 -12.18 -11.59
CA LEU A 226 10.49 -13.49 -11.52
C LEU A 226 12.02 -13.36 -11.30
N GLY A 227 12.54 -12.14 -11.30
CA GLY A 227 13.95 -11.82 -11.16
C GLY A 227 14.48 -11.15 -12.43
N GLY A 228 14.98 -9.93 -12.32
CA GLY A 228 15.48 -9.17 -13.48
C GLY A 228 14.39 -8.46 -14.30
N GLY A 229 13.12 -8.55 -13.92
CA GLY A 229 12.03 -7.81 -14.54
C GLY A 229 12.11 -6.31 -14.24
N THR A 230 11.71 -5.50 -15.21
CA THR A 230 11.74 -4.03 -15.11
C THR A 230 10.36 -3.45 -14.78
N ALA A 231 10.32 -2.21 -14.30
CA ALA A 231 9.08 -1.47 -14.11
C ALA A 231 8.36 -1.23 -15.45
N ALA A 232 9.10 -1.05 -16.54
CA ALA A 232 8.54 -0.99 -17.90
C ALA A 232 7.82 -2.29 -18.29
N ASP A 233 8.40 -3.45 -17.98
CA ASP A 233 7.76 -4.75 -18.27
C ASP A 233 6.47 -4.92 -17.45
N LEU A 234 6.50 -4.58 -16.15
CA LEU A 234 5.31 -4.61 -15.30
C LEU A 234 4.21 -3.70 -15.85
N LEU A 235 4.55 -2.48 -16.28
CA LEU A 235 3.59 -1.54 -16.82
C LEU A 235 2.97 -2.04 -18.11
N LEU A 236 3.79 -2.60 -19.00
CA LEU A 236 3.32 -3.16 -20.26
C LEU A 236 2.36 -4.33 -20.00
N LEU A 237 2.75 -5.28 -19.15
CA LEU A 237 1.90 -6.41 -18.79
C LEU A 237 0.59 -5.95 -18.11
N HIS A 238 0.65 -4.98 -17.20
CA HIS A 238 -0.52 -4.40 -16.56
C HIS A 238 -1.48 -3.79 -17.60
N ARG A 239 -0.97 -2.94 -18.50
CA ARG A 239 -1.79 -2.31 -19.55
C ARG A 239 -2.38 -3.34 -20.52
N SER A 240 -1.60 -4.34 -20.92
CA SER A 240 -2.08 -5.42 -21.78
C SER A 240 -3.18 -6.24 -21.11
N ALA A 241 -3.12 -6.46 -19.79
CA ALA A 241 -4.18 -7.13 -19.05
C ALA A 241 -5.48 -6.31 -19.05
N VAL A 242 -5.39 -5.01 -18.75
CA VAL A 242 -6.55 -4.08 -18.78
C VAL A 242 -7.17 -4.06 -20.17
N GLU A 243 -6.36 -3.89 -21.22
CA GLU A 243 -6.84 -3.81 -22.60
C GLU A 243 -7.48 -5.12 -23.06
N ARG A 244 -6.91 -6.28 -22.70
CA ARG A 244 -7.49 -7.58 -23.03
C ARG A 244 -8.85 -7.78 -22.39
N VAL A 245 -9.01 -7.40 -21.12
CA VAL A 245 -10.30 -7.49 -20.42
C VAL A 245 -11.32 -6.55 -21.06
N LYS A 246 -10.94 -5.31 -21.38
CA LYS A 246 -11.82 -4.35 -22.05
C LYS A 246 -12.27 -4.85 -23.41
N SER A 247 -11.35 -5.25 -24.28
CA SER A 247 -11.65 -5.71 -25.65
C SER A 247 -12.43 -7.03 -25.71
N THR A 248 -12.22 -7.95 -24.76
CA THR A 248 -12.87 -9.27 -24.78
C THR A 248 -14.19 -9.31 -24.00
N ARG A 249 -14.31 -8.54 -22.91
CA ARG A 249 -15.45 -8.60 -21.99
C ARG A 249 -16.22 -7.28 -21.86
N GLY A 250 -15.73 -6.18 -22.44
CA GLY A 250 -16.32 -4.86 -22.28
C GLY A 250 -16.22 -4.31 -20.85
N ILE A 251 -15.37 -4.89 -20.01
CA ILE A 251 -15.20 -4.49 -18.60
C ILE A 251 -14.00 -3.55 -18.52
N GLU A 252 -14.22 -2.37 -17.94
CA GLU A 252 -13.14 -1.43 -17.64
C GLU A 252 -12.56 -1.76 -16.26
N LEU A 253 -11.25 -1.97 -16.19
CA LEU A 253 -10.53 -2.20 -14.93
C LEU A 253 -9.79 -0.94 -14.53
N ASP A 254 -9.90 -0.57 -13.25
CA ASP A 254 -9.12 0.52 -12.69
C ASP A 254 -7.78 0.00 -12.14
N SER A 255 -6.72 0.80 -12.25
CA SER A 255 -5.44 0.48 -11.62
C SER A 255 -5.45 0.86 -10.15
N ARG A 256 -5.01 -0.05 -9.28
CA ARG A 256 -4.79 0.21 -7.85
C ARG A 256 -3.31 0.36 -7.50
N VAL A 257 -2.44 0.39 -8.51
CA VAL A 257 -0.99 0.49 -8.34
C VAL A 257 -0.56 1.94 -8.51
N LEU A 258 0.29 2.41 -7.60
CA LEU A 258 0.95 3.70 -7.70
C LEU A 258 2.20 3.57 -8.58
N TRP A 259 2.10 4.06 -9.81
CA TRP A 259 3.24 4.18 -10.71
C TRP A 259 3.98 5.48 -10.44
N ALA A 260 5.16 5.39 -9.80
CA ALA A 260 5.94 6.55 -9.36
C ALA A 260 7.13 6.81 -10.30
N GLY A 261 7.26 8.05 -10.78
CA GLY A 261 8.34 8.48 -11.67
C GLY A 261 7.82 8.93 -13.03
N GLY A 262 8.61 9.74 -13.74
CA GLY A 262 8.26 10.18 -15.09
C GLY A 262 8.26 9.02 -16.08
N ALA A 263 7.45 9.11 -17.13
CA ALA A 263 7.69 8.31 -18.32
C ALA A 263 9.00 8.81 -18.93
N SER A 264 10.06 8.01 -18.81
CA SER A 264 11.21 8.10 -19.70
C SER A 264 10.78 7.75 -21.11
#